data_AF-A0A942DTP9-F1
#
_entry.id   AF-A0A942DTP9-F1
#
_cell.length_a   1.000
_cell.length_b   1.000
_cell.length_c   1.000
_cell.angle_alpha   90.00
_cell.angle_beta   90.00
_cell.angle_gamma   90.00
#
_symmetry.space_group_name_H-M   'P 1'
#
loop_
_entity.id
_entity.type
_entity.pdbx_description
1 polymer ?
#
loop_
_entity_poly.entity_id
_entity_poly.type
_entity_poly.pdbx_seq_one_letter_code
_entity_poly.pdbx_strand_id
1 'polypeptide(L)'
;MQKAQWLLAGLLLSNFGLSGCTNELKKEKPAIDPRIQQLSTDQIAVEIVGSDQPNSYEVDLSWPDAQGTVRVSEQSKILGVVSGSDKKFVHAQVSGGSELSYLVEQLTDDGRVSSSIPVFVKIPTDILWDGPVELANHQKIEAARVFLTNKAVVTTLDKNLTIVTKEFISDGGLVQNFPEGTQAFWDKNGRSGGTINILSQKAKGSLQVILRGEQGGHGRNGAITFPGRHPGCAGANGGNGGNAGNLNVNFSDGKSLNISFLNQEGKLGPAGVRGSVPMGPANEVVNPPCDRDYPEGVDGQAGGKGQVCLKMSSEQEYVCQ
;
A
#
# COMPACT_ATOMS: atom_id res chain seq x y z
N MET A 1 -51.73 -36.32 -32.64
CA MET A 1 -52.70 -37.31 -32.14
C MET A 1 -53.33 -36.74 -30.87
N GLN A 2 -54.67 -36.83 -30.78
CA GLN A 2 -55.58 -36.61 -29.61
C GLN A 2 -55.50 -35.23 -28.91
N LYS A 3 -56.41 -34.27 -29.13
CA LYS A 3 -57.86 -34.16 -28.80
C LYS A 3 -58.20 -34.33 -27.31
N ALA A 4 -58.68 -33.25 -26.68
CA ALA A 4 -59.92 -33.26 -25.87
C ALA A 4 -60.46 -31.83 -25.66
N GLN A 5 -61.69 -31.62 -26.15
CA GLN A 5 -62.59 -30.48 -25.90
C GLN A 5 -63.60 -30.87 -24.80
N TRP A 6 -64.08 -29.91 -24.02
CA TRP A 6 -65.44 -29.75 -23.44
C TRP A 6 -65.58 -28.25 -23.08
N LEU A 7 -66.45 -27.38 -23.66
CA LEU A 7 -67.93 -27.26 -23.62
C LEU A 7 -68.46 -27.18 -22.17
N LEU A 8 -69.40 -26.34 -21.71
CA LEU A 8 -70.39 -25.38 -22.28
C LEU A 8 -70.98 -24.62 -21.04
N ALA A 9 -71.20 -23.30 -21.13
CA ALA A 9 -72.49 -22.58 -21.09
C ALA A 9 -73.27 -22.40 -19.76
N GLY A 10 -73.89 -21.22 -19.66
CA GLY A 10 -75.14 -20.96 -18.94
C GLY A 10 -75.05 -19.82 -17.91
N LEU A 11 -75.53 -18.62 -18.26
CA LEU A 11 -76.78 -17.98 -17.75
C LEU A 11 -76.67 -17.52 -16.27
N LEU A 12 -76.88 -16.26 -15.88
CA LEU A 12 -78.08 -15.45 -16.07
C LEU A 12 -77.80 -13.95 -15.79
N LEU A 13 -78.49 -13.11 -16.56
CA LEU A 13 -78.74 -11.70 -16.25
C LEU A 13 -79.59 -11.57 -14.98
N SER A 14 -79.23 -10.63 -14.10
CA SER A 14 -80.20 -9.94 -13.26
C SER A 14 -79.78 -8.48 -13.10
N ASN A 15 -80.46 -7.63 -13.86
CA ASN A 15 -80.55 -6.19 -13.61
C ASN A 15 -81.28 -5.98 -12.28
N PHE A 16 -80.59 -5.45 -11.28
CA PHE A 16 -81.23 -4.69 -10.21
C PHE A 16 -80.65 -3.28 -10.22
N GLY A 17 -81.45 -2.36 -10.74
CA GLY A 17 -81.30 -0.95 -10.45
C GLY A 17 -81.66 -0.71 -9.00
N LEU A 18 -80.72 -0.18 -8.24
CA LEU A 18 -80.98 0.57 -7.03
C LEU A 18 -80.27 1.92 -7.17
N SER A 19 -81.09 2.92 -7.50
CA SER A 19 -80.84 4.33 -7.26
C SER A 19 -80.59 4.57 -5.77
N GLY A 20 -79.51 5.28 -5.44
CA GLY A 20 -79.36 5.80 -4.08
C GLY A 20 -77.94 6.24 -3.75
N CYS A 21 -77.79 7.55 -3.52
CA CYS A 21 -76.67 8.22 -2.89
C CYS A 21 -75.43 8.46 -3.76
N THR A 22 -75.52 9.49 -4.59
CA THR A 22 -74.40 10.40 -4.86
C THR A 22 -73.91 11.02 -3.55
N ASN A 23 -73.11 10.28 -2.80
CA ASN A 23 -72.16 10.91 -1.90
C ASN A 23 -70.99 11.35 -2.77
N GLU A 24 -70.95 12.63 -3.09
CA GLU A 24 -69.72 13.31 -3.42
C GLU A 24 -68.74 13.06 -2.28
N LEU A 25 -67.95 11.99 -2.41
CA LEU A 25 -66.69 11.86 -1.71
C LEU A 25 -65.85 13.03 -2.20
N LYS A 26 -65.94 14.15 -1.47
CA LYS A 26 -64.87 15.15 -1.44
C LYS A 26 -63.62 14.37 -1.11
N LYS A 27 -62.87 14.04 -2.16
CA LYS A 27 -61.49 13.61 -2.07
C LYS A 27 -60.76 14.83 -1.53
N GLU A 28 -60.79 15.01 -0.21
CA GLU A 28 -59.78 15.81 0.46
C GLU A 28 -58.46 15.20 0.04
N LYS A 29 -57.76 15.92 -0.84
CA LYS A 29 -56.36 15.65 -1.16
C LYS A 29 -55.68 15.63 0.21
N PRO A 30 -55.16 14.48 0.69
CA PRO A 30 -54.57 14.42 2.01
C PRO A 30 -53.57 15.55 2.12
N ALA A 31 -53.74 16.39 3.13
CA ALA A 31 -52.80 17.46 3.40
C ALA A 31 -51.44 16.80 3.58
N ILE A 32 -50.55 17.01 2.61
CA ILE A 32 -49.16 16.59 2.73
C ILE A 32 -48.64 17.37 3.94
N ASP A 33 -48.35 16.65 5.03
CA ASP A 33 -47.79 17.25 6.24
C ASP A 33 -46.54 18.05 5.81
N PRO A 34 -46.49 19.36 6.06
CA PRO A 34 -45.39 20.23 5.66
C PRO A 34 -44.06 19.91 6.38
N ARG A 35 -43.98 18.82 7.15
CA ARG A 35 -42.78 18.39 7.88
C ARG A 35 -42.18 17.07 7.42
N ILE A 36 -42.54 16.56 6.24
CA ILE A 36 -41.72 15.51 5.62
C ILE A 36 -40.38 16.16 5.26
N GLN A 37 -39.38 16.01 6.14
CA GLN A 37 -37.99 16.31 5.80
C GLN A 37 -37.58 15.31 4.72
N GLN A 38 -37.76 15.76 3.49
CA GLN A 38 -37.36 15.05 2.29
C GLN A 38 -35.83 15.09 2.23
N LEU A 39 -35.20 13.92 2.13
CA LEU A 39 -33.76 13.86 1.99
C LEU A 39 -33.31 14.58 0.71
N SER A 40 -32.23 15.35 0.82
CA SER A 40 -31.54 16.01 -0.30
C SER A 40 -30.10 15.52 -0.44
N THR A 41 -29.49 15.74 -1.60
CA THR A 41 -28.15 15.22 -1.93
C THR A 41 -27.07 15.68 -0.96
N ASP A 42 -27.12 16.93 -0.51
CA ASP A 42 -26.20 17.53 0.45
C ASP A 42 -26.30 16.98 1.88
N GLN A 43 -27.37 16.23 2.16
CA GLN A 43 -27.60 15.60 3.46
C GLN A 43 -27.05 14.18 3.55
N ILE A 44 -26.68 13.57 2.42
CA ILE A 44 -26.08 12.23 2.41
C ILE A 44 -24.55 12.37 2.55
N ALA A 45 -24.04 11.94 3.70
CA ALA A 45 -22.60 11.83 3.92
C ALA A 45 -22.12 10.43 3.56
N VAL A 46 -20.93 10.37 2.96
CA VAL A 46 -20.26 9.13 2.56
C VAL A 46 -18.92 9.05 3.28
N GLU A 47 -18.70 7.96 4.00
CA GLU A 47 -17.41 7.61 4.57
C GLU A 47 -16.95 6.27 4.01
N ILE A 48 -15.65 6.17 3.68
CA ILE A 48 -15.03 4.93 3.19
C ILE A 48 -14.08 4.44 4.28
N VAL A 49 -14.40 3.29 4.86
CA VAL A 49 -13.64 2.70 5.97
C VAL A 49 -12.88 1.48 5.44
N GLY A 50 -11.57 1.46 5.67
CA GLY A 50 -10.75 0.31 5.31
C GLY A 50 -10.85 -0.82 6.33
N SER A 51 -10.99 -2.08 5.87
CA SER A 51 -10.90 -3.26 6.73
C SER A 51 -9.45 -3.69 7.00
N ASP A 52 -9.21 -4.74 7.79
CA ASP A 52 -7.85 -5.28 7.96
C ASP A 52 -7.33 -6.06 6.74
N GLN A 53 -8.17 -6.29 5.72
CA GLN A 53 -7.77 -6.97 4.49
C GLN A 53 -7.41 -5.98 3.37
N PRO A 54 -6.35 -6.24 2.58
CA PRO A 54 -6.00 -5.43 1.43
C PRO A 54 -7.15 -5.34 0.42
N ASN A 55 -7.37 -4.16 -0.14
CA ASN A 55 -8.42 -3.86 -1.10
C ASN A 55 -9.83 -4.28 -0.66
N SER A 56 -10.09 -4.35 0.65
CA SER A 56 -11.42 -4.55 1.21
C SER A 56 -11.83 -3.39 2.10
N TYR A 57 -13.01 -2.85 1.80
CA TYR A 57 -13.56 -1.61 2.35
C TYR A 57 -15.02 -1.78 2.78
N GLU A 58 -15.48 -0.83 3.58
CA GLU A 58 -16.88 -0.60 3.89
C GLU A 58 -17.25 0.82 3.43
N VAL A 59 -18.46 0.98 2.90
CA VAL A 59 -19.01 2.29 2.58
C VAL A 59 -20.15 2.59 3.54
N ASP A 60 -19.93 3.63 4.34
CA ASP A 60 -20.87 4.14 5.31
C ASP A 60 -21.64 5.30 4.67
N LEU A 61 -22.91 5.06 4.35
CA LEU A 61 -23.85 6.10 3.95
C LEU A 61 -24.59 6.56 5.19
N SER A 62 -24.62 7.87 5.44
CA SER A 62 -25.35 8.45 6.57
C SER A 62 -26.18 9.65 6.16
N TRP A 63 -27.25 9.90 6.90
CA TRP A 63 -28.23 10.95 6.64
C TRP A 63 -28.85 11.47 7.95
N PRO A 64 -29.47 12.68 7.96
CA PRO A 64 -30.21 13.17 9.10
C PRO A 64 -31.45 12.32 9.40
N ASP A 65 -32.19 12.64 10.46
CA ASP A 65 -33.45 11.93 10.76
C ASP A 65 -34.43 12.07 9.58
N ALA A 66 -34.88 10.94 9.04
CA ALA A 66 -35.81 10.90 7.91
C ALA A 66 -37.09 10.16 8.30
N GLN A 67 -38.24 10.64 7.81
CA GLN A 67 -39.50 9.92 7.97
C GLN A 67 -39.56 8.70 7.04
N GLY A 68 -40.26 7.66 7.50
CA GLY A 68 -40.46 6.42 6.75
C GLY A 68 -39.23 5.53 6.71
N THR A 69 -38.94 4.95 5.55
CA THR A 69 -37.80 4.05 5.36
C THR A 69 -36.84 4.58 4.29
N VAL A 70 -35.58 4.19 4.38
CA VAL A 70 -34.58 4.49 3.35
C VAL A 70 -34.15 3.19 2.69
N ARG A 71 -34.31 3.15 1.37
CA ARG A 71 -33.88 2.05 0.50
C ARG A 71 -32.58 2.45 -0.19
N VAL A 72 -31.56 1.61 -0.05
CA VAL A 72 -30.29 1.78 -0.75
C VAL A 72 -30.16 0.69 -1.81
N SER A 73 -29.91 1.09 -3.04
CA SER A 73 -29.70 0.17 -4.16
C SER A 73 -28.44 0.51 -4.95
N GLU A 74 -27.87 -0.49 -5.61
CA GLU A 74 -26.75 -0.35 -6.53
C GLU A 74 -27.09 -1.12 -7.80
N GLN A 75 -26.97 -0.48 -8.97
CA GLN A 75 -27.28 -1.10 -10.27
C GLN A 75 -28.65 -1.83 -10.29
N SER A 76 -29.67 -1.21 -9.70
CA SER A 76 -31.03 -1.78 -9.54
C SER A 76 -31.16 -2.97 -8.57
N LYS A 77 -30.08 -3.42 -7.94
CA LYS A 77 -30.12 -4.41 -6.85
C LYS A 77 -30.31 -3.67 -5.52
N ILE A 78 -31.36 -4.01 -4.78
CA ILE A 78 -31.56 -3.50 -3.42
C ILE A 78 -30.49 -4.12 -2.52
N LEU A 79 -29.66 -3.28 -1.91
CA LEU A 79 -28.65 -3.69 -0.96
C LEU A 79 -29.23 -3.74 0.47
N GLY A 80 -30.13 -2.81 0.78
CA GLY A 80 -30.82 -2.78 2.07
C GLY A 80 -31.98 -1.80 2.12
N VAL A 81 -32.85 -2.02 3.12
CA VAL A 81 -33.93 -1.11 3.52
C VAL A 81 -33.81 -0.96 5.02
N VAL A 82 -33.67 0.28 5.48
CA VAL A 82 -33.48 0.63 6.90
C VAL A 82 -34.51 1.67 7.33
N SER A 83 -34.71 1.84 8.64
CA SER A 83 -35.57 2.93 9.12
C SER A 83 -34.91 4.27 8.76
N GLY A 84 -35.71 5.27 8.40
CA GLY A 84 -35.21 6.63 8.23
C GLY A 84 -34.58 7.20 9.51
N SER A 85 -34.97 6.67 10.68
CA SER A 85 -34.39 7.00 11.98
C SER A 85 -33.05 6.33 12.28
N ASP A 86 -32.67 5.27 11.54
CA ASP A 86 -31.41 4.54 11.77
C ASP A 86 -30.19 5.36 11.28
N LYS A 87 -30.42 6.34 10.41
CA LYS A 87 -29.46 7.37 9.94
C LYS A 87 -28.19 6.85 9.27
N LYS A 88 -28.06 5.53 9.12
CA LYS A 88 -26.86 4.88 8.60
C LYS A 88 -27.21 3.61 7.83
N PHE A 89 -26.50 3.37 6.75
CA PHE A 89 -26.40 2.10 6.05
C PHE A 89 -24.93 1.77 5.77
N VAL A 90 -24.56 0.50 5.90
CA VAL A 90 -23.19 0.02 5.68
C VAL A 90 -23.19 -1.00 4.55
N HIS A 91 -22.44 -0.71 3.48
CA HIS A 91 -22.11 -1.69 2.45
C HIS A 91 -20.74 -2.29 2.75
N ALA A 92 -20.71 -3.48 3.34
CA ALA A 92 -19.47 -4.16 3.73
C ALA A 92 -18.84 -4.94 2.55
N GLN A 93 -17.53 -5.22 2.67
CA GLN A 93 -16.75 -6.06 1.73
C GLN A 93 -16.73 -5.52 0.29
N VAL A 94 -16.64 -4.20 0.17
CA VAL A 94 -16.47 -3.50 -1.10
C VAL A 94 -15.02 -3.61 -1.57
N SER A 95 -14.84 -3.97 -2.85
CA SER A 95 -13.51 -4.14 -3.43
C SER A 95 -12.82 -2.80 -3.74
N GLY A 96 -11.53 -2.71 -3.44
CA GLY A 96 -10.68 -1.57 -3.78
C GLY A 96 -10.64 -1.28 -5.27
N GLY A 97 -10.60 0.01 -5.63
CA GLY A 97 -10.59 0.47 -7.04
C GLY A 97 -11.93 0.40 -7.77
N SER A 98 -12.99 -0.10 -7.12
CA SER A 98 -14.33 -0.09 -7.69
C SER A 98 -14.93 1.33 -7.71
N GLU A 99 -15.81 1.58 -8.67
CA GLU A 99 -16.64 2.78 -8.74
C GLU A 99 -18.09 2.35 -8.54
N LEU A 100 -18.71 2.87 -7.48
CA LEU A 100 -20.05 2.49 -7.06
C LEU A 100 -21.02 3.63 -7.35
N SER A 101 -22.22 3.26 -7.79
CA SER A 101 -23.32 4.18 -8.02
C SER A 101 -24.52 3.70 -7.22
N TYR A 102 -24.70 4.32 -6.06
CA TYR A 102 -25.84 4.07 -5.20
C TYR A 102 -27.01 4.95 -5.61
N LEU A 103 -28.21 4.42 -5.42
CA LEU A 103 -29.45 5.17 -5.40
C LEU A 103 -30.06 5.04 -4.00
N VAL A 104 -30.08 6.16 -3.28
CA VAL A 104 -30.67 6.29 -1.94
C VAL A 104 -32.07 6.87 -2.10
N GLU A 105 -33.08 6.09 -1.75
CA GLU A 105 -34.48 6.47 -1.90
C GLU A 105 -35.16 6.52 -0.54
N GLN A 106 -35.78 7.66 -0.22
CA GLN A 106 -36.67 7.76 0.92
C GLN A 106 -38.06 7.29 0.49
N LEU A 107 -38.66 6.39 1.27
CA LEU A 107 -40.00 5.88 1.06
C LEU A 107 -40.91 6.36 2.20
N THR A 108 -42.09 6.84 1.86
CA THR A 108 -43.17 7.11 2.82
C THR A 108 -43.71 5.81 3.42
N ASP A 109 -44.50 5.91 4.49
CA ASP A 109 -45.09 4.74 5.17
C ASP A 109 -46.02 3.91 4.27
N ASP A 110 -46.59 4.50 3.22
CA ASP A 110 -47.38 3.82 2.18
C ASP A 110 -46.53 3.25 1.03
N GLY A 111 -45.20 3.28 1.15
CA GLY A 111 -44.25 2.67 0.22
C GLY A 111 -43.96 3.48 -1.05
N ARG A 112 -44.39 4.75 -1.11
CA ARG A 112 -44.10 5.63 -2.25
C ARG A 112 -42.74 6.29 -2.10
N VAL A 113 -42.02 6.45 -3.20
CA VAL A 113 -40.76 7.19 -3.21
C VAL A 113 -41.03 8.68 -2.99
N SER A 114 -40.54 9.24 -1.88
CA SER A 114 -40.58 10.68 -1.62
C SER A 114 -39.34 11.39 -2.16
N SER A 115 -38.16 10.76 -2.12
CA SER A 115 -36.94 11.29 -2.74
C SER A 115 -36.06 10.17 -3.31
N SER A 116 -35.21 10.54 -4.27
CA SER A 116 -34.28 9.64 -4.95
C SER A 116 -32.98 10.38 -5.21
N ILE A 117 -31.90 9.92 -4.59
CA ILE A 117 -30.61 10.62 -4.54
C ILE A 117 -29.54 9.68 -5.10
N PRO A 118 -28.92 10.02 -6.24
CA PRO A 118 -27.77 9.28 -6.74
C PRO A 118 -26.52 9.67 -5.95
N VAL A 119 -25.75 8.68 -5.51
CA VAL A 119 -24.48 8.86 -4.79
C VAL A 119 -23.39 8.07 -5.52
N PHE A 120 -22.34 8.77 -5.94
CA PHE A 120 -21.20 8.18 -6.63
C PHE A 120 -20.00 8.10 -5.70
N VAL A 121 -19.42 6.91 -5.58
CA VAL A 121 -18.31 6.65 -4.65
C VAL A 121 -17.19 5.95 -5.39
N LYS A 122 -15.99 6.52 -5.35
CA LYS A 122 -14.77 5.90 -5.87
C LYS A 122 -13.99 5.27 -4.73
N ILE A 123 -13.87 3.95 -4.74
CA ILE A 123 -13.17 3.21 -3.71
C ILE A 123 -11.67 3.26 -4.03
N PRO A 124 -10.82 3.69 -3.07
CA PRO A 124 -9.39 3.74 -3.31
C PRO A 124 -8.79 2.35 -3.49
N THR A 125 -7.58 2.30 -4.05
CA THR A 125 -6.77 1.09 -4.16
C THR A 125 -5.65 1.09 -3.13
N ASP A 126 -5.34 -0.12 -2.66
CA ASP A 126 -4.22 -0.38 -1.78
C ASP A 126 -3.02 -0.92 -2.55
N ILE A 127 -1.83 -0.76 -1.96
CA ILE A 127 -0.64 -1.50 -2.36
C ILE A 127 -0.44 -2.67 -1.39
N LEU A 128 -0.27 -3.86 -1.96
CA LEU A 128 0.09 -5.06 -1.22
C LEU A 128 1.47 -5.53 -1.69
N TRP A 129 2.38 -5.68 -0.74
CA TRP A 129 3.62 -6.42 -0.92
C TRP A 129 3.55 -7.71 -0.12
N ASP A 130 3.48 -8.83 -0.82
CA ASP A 130 3.35 -10.18 -0.29
C ASP A 130 4.52 -11.12 -0.66
N GLY A 131 5.61 -10.54 -1.17
CA GLY A 131 6.80 -11.25 -1.60
C GLY A 131 8.00 -10.32 -1.80
N PRO A 132 9.12 -10.85 -2.34
CA PRO A 132 10.32 -10.06 -2.61
C PRO A 132 10.09 -9.07 -3.77
N VAL A 133 10.52 -7.83 -3.56
CA VAL A 133 10.47 -6.75 -4.54
C VAL A 133 11.82 -6.04 -4.54
N GLU A 134 12.45 -5.90 -5.71
CA GLU A 134 13.66 -5.10 -5.88
C GLU A 134 13.33 -3.85 -6.72
N LEU A 135 13.78 -2.68 -6.25
CA LEU A 135 13.54 -1.42 -6.94
C LEU A 135 14.49 -1.28 -8.14
N ALA A 136 13.92 -1.21 -9.34
CA ALA A 136 14.69 -0.90 -10.55
C ALA A 136 15.11 0.58 -10.62
N ASN A 137 14.29 1.49 -10.07
CA ASN A 137 14.48 2.94 -10.12
C ASN A 137 14.07 3.58 -8.79
N HIS A 138 14.41 4.86 -8.60
CA HIS A 138 13.82 5.65 -7.52
C HIS A 138 12.29 5.62 -7.64
N GLN A 139 11.59 5.36 -6.54
CA GLN A 139 10.16 5.15 -6.57
C GLN A 139 9.46 6.01 -5.51
N LYS A 140 8.38 6.68 -5.94
CA LYS A 140 7.42 7.33 -5.06
C LYS A 140 6.09 6.59 -5.18
N ILE A 141 5.56 6.14 -4.06
CA ILE A 141 4.31 5.39 -3.96
C ILE A 141 3.31 6.27 -3.24
N GLU A 142 2.18 6.52 -3.90
CA GLU A 142 1.05 7.22 -3.32
C GLU A 142 -0.15 6.27 -3.36
N ALA A 143 -0.65 5.89 -2.18
CA ALA A 143 -1.75 4.93 -2.05
C ALA A 143 -2.64 5.31 -0.87
N ALA A 144 -3.86 4.78 -0.80
CA ALA A 144 -4.69 4.99 0.39
C ALA A 144 -4.14 4.20 1.58
N ARG A 145 -3.80 2.92 1.35
CA ARG A 145 -3.16 2.06 2.33
C ARG A 145 -2.04 1.25 1.70
N VAL A 146 -1.03 0.93 2.49
CA VAL A 146 0.10 0.10 2.08
C VAL A 146 0.23 -1.05 3.07
N PHE A 147 0.23 -2.28 2.55
CA PHE A 147 0.33 -3.52 3.32
C PHE A 147 1.66 -4.21 3.02
N LEU A 148 2.44 -4.47 4.05
CA LEU A 148 3.64 -5.31 4.01
C LEU A 148 3.38 -6.57 4.83
N THR A 149 3.31 -7.72 4.17
CA THR A 149 3.21 -9.00 4.88
C THR A 149 4.57 -9.46 5.42
N ASN A 150 4.59 -10.50 6.25
CA ASN A 150 5.84 -11.14 6.70
C ASN A 150 6.69 -11.77 5.59
N LYS A 151 6.13 -11.95 4.38
CA LYS A 151 6.86 -12.40 3.19
C LYS A 151 7.45 -11.26 2.38
N ALA A 152 7.06 -10.01 2.69
CA ALA A 152 7.52 -8.83 1.97
C ALA A 152 8.99 -8.58 2.26
N VAL A 153 9.81 -8.56 1.19
CA VAL A 153 11.21 -8.13 1.26
C VAL A 153 11.43 -7.08 0.19
N VAL A 154 11.36 -5.81 0.57
CA VAL A 154 11.55 -4.67 -0.33
C VAL A 154 13.04 -4.28 -0.31
N THR A 155 13.74 -4.50 -1.42
CA THR A 155 15.18 -4.21 -1.57
C THR A 155 15.38 -2.97 -2.44
N THR A 156 15.92 -1.90 -1.87
CA THR A 156 16.07 -0.58 -2.53
C THR A 156 17.41 -0.37 -3.22
N LEU A 157 18.44 -1.13 -2.88
CA LEU A 157 19.83 -0.94 -3.33
C LEU A 157 20.31 0.51 -3.06
N ASP A 158 20.78 1.19 -4.10
CA ASP A 158 21.18 2.60 -4.10
C ASP A 158 20.00 3.57 -4.41
N LYS A 159 18.77 3.06 -4.50
CA LYS A 159 17.59 3.84 -4.90
C LYS A 159 16.86 4.44 -3.70
N ASN A 160 16.09 5.48 -4.00
CA ASN A 160 15.25 6.16 -3.02
C ASN A 160 13.84 5.58 -3.10
N LEU A 161 13.25 5.32 -1.94
CA LEU A 161 11.88 4.87 -1.81
C LEU A 161 11.12 5.89 -0.95
N THR A 162 10.04 6.45 -1.49
CA THR A 162 9.14 7.32 -0.73
C THR A 162 7.74 6.73 -0.75
N ILE A 163 7.20 6.41 0.42
CA ILE A 163 5.84 5.91 0.61
C ILE A 163 5.01 7.02 1.24
N VAL A 164 3.92 7.41 0.58
CA VAL A 164 2.94 8.38 1.07
C VAL A 164 1.58 7.69 1.11
N THR A 165 1.03 7.53 2.31
CA THR A 165 -0.22 6.79 2.49
C THR A 165 -1.08 7.37 3.62
N LYS A 166 -2.37 7.04 3.66
CA LYS A 166 -3.20 7.36 4.85
C LYS A 166 -2.96 6.35 5.96
N GLU A 167 -2.81 5.08 5.61
CA GLU A 167 -2.51 4.02 6.57
C GLU A 167 -1.35 3.14 6.08
N PHE A 168 -0.41 2.84 6.97
CA PHE A 168 0.70 1.94 6.73
C PHE A 168 0.59 0.73 7.66
N ILE A 169 0.49 -0.46 7.10
CA ILE A 169 0.21 -1.69 7.82
C ILE A 169 1.33 -2.68 7.50
N SER A 170 2.03 -3.13 8.53
CA SER A 170 3.10 -4.11 8.34
C SER A 170 2.95 -5.25 9.33
N ASP A 171 3.02 -6.48 8.84
CA ASP A 171 2.99 -7.70 9.64
C ASP A 171 4.36 -8.39 9.58
N GLY A 172 5.40 -7.70 10.05
CA GLY A 172 6.77 -8.22 10.04
C GLY A 172 7.49 -8.12 8.69
N GLY A 173 7.03 -7.24 7.80
CA GLY A 173 7.71 -6.99 6.52
C GLY A 173 9.13 -6.41 6.71
N LEU A 174 9.99 -6.68 5.72
CA LEU A 174 11.37 -6.22 5.67
C LEU A 174 11.56 -5.20 4.55
N VAL A 175 12.13 -4.04 4.88
CA VAL A 175 12.66 -3.09 3.91
C VAL A 175 14.18 -3.01 4.11
N GLN A 176 14.95 -3.22 3.06
CA GLN A 176 16.41 -3.20 3.13
C GLN A 176 17.03 -2.48 1.93
N ASN A 177 18.26 -1.97 2.10
CA ASN A 177 19.01 -1.40 0.99
C ASN A 177 19.74 -2.50 0.23
N PHE A 178 20.76 -3.11 0.83
CA PHE A 178 21.47 -4.26 0.26
C PHE A 178 21.26 -5.50 1.13
N PRO A 179 21.14 -6.70 0.52
CA PRO A 179 21.23 -7.96 1.24
C PRO A 179 22.55 -8.07 2.02
N GLU A 180 22.56 -8.89 3.07
CA GLU A 180 23.78 -9.18 3.81
C GLU A 180 24.85 -9.79 2.89
N GLY A 181 26.11 -9.37 3.07
CA GLY A 181 27.23 -9.90 2.28
C GLY A 181 27.41 -9.26 0.90
N THR A 182 26.52 -8.37 0.45
CA THR A 182 26.64 -7.72 -0.86
C THR A 182 27.97 -6.96 -0.99
N GLN A 183 28.71 -7.24 -2.06
CA GLN A 183 30.04 -6.70 -2.32
C GLN A 183 30.15 -6.18 -3.75
N ALA A 184 30.79 -5.02 -3.89
CA ALA A 184 31.09 -4.44 -5.19
C ALA A 184 32.10 -5.28 -5.98
N PHE A 185 32.12 -5.06 -7.28
CA PHE A 185 33.10 -5.69 -8.16
C PHE A 185 34.54 -5.29 -7.79
N TRP A 186 35.51 -6.10 -8.21
CA TRP A 186 36.93 -5.87 -7.96
C TRP A 186 37.39 -4.43 -8.26
N ASP A 187 38.22 -3.89 -7.37
CA ASP A 187 38.75 -2.52 -7.39
C ASP A 187 37.67 -1.42 -7.42
N LYS A 188 36.41 -1.74 -7.10
CA LYS A 188 35.31 -0.77 -7.09
C LYS A 188 34.85 -0.46 -5.68
N ASN A 189 34.53 0.80 -5.47
CA ASN A 189 33.84 1.23 -4.27
C ASN A 189 32.43 0.62 -4.22
N GLY A 190 31.99 0.27 -3.02
CA GLY A 190 30.62 -0.06 -2.71
C GLY A 190 29.68 1.11 -2.95
N ARG A 191 28.48 0.81 -3.43
CA ARG A 191 27.38 1.77 -3.51
C ARG A 191 26.86 2.13 -2.12
N SER A 192 26.57 3.41 -1.94
CA SER A 192 25.83 3.88 -0.78
C SER A 192 24.35 3.54 -0.91
N GLY A 193 23.73 3.18 0.21
CA GLY A 193 22.30 3.03 0.31
C GLY A 193 21.58 4.35 0.04
N GLY A 194 20.40 4.26 -0.57
CA GLY A 194 19.54 5.43 -0.80
C GLY A 194 18.81 5.90 0.45
N THR A 195 17.78 6.73 0.25
CA THR A 195 16.89 7.20 1.31
C THR A 195 15.54 6.49 1.25
N ILE A 196 15.11 5.95 2.38
CA ILE A 196 13.75 5.43 2.58
C ILE A 196 12.94 6.45 3.38
N ASN A 197 11.85 6.94 2.81
CA ASN A 197 10.91 7.83 3.47
C ASN A 197 9.54 7.16 3.59
N ILE A 198 8.98 7.10 4.80
CA ILE A 198 7.63 6.60 5.04
C ILE A 198 6.82 7.71 5.71
N LEU A 199 5.82 8.23 4.98
CA LEU A 199 4.92 9.29 5.41
C LEU A 199 3.51 8.69 5.48
N SER A 200 2.96 8.57 6.69
CA SER A 200 1.59 8.08 6.88
C SER A 200 0.82 8.84 7.93
N GLN A 201 -0.51 8.89 7.82
CA GLN A 201 -1.33 9.41 8.91
C GLN A 201 -1.37 8.38 10.04
N LYS A 202 -1.74 7.14 9.73
CA LYS A 202 -1.84 6.04 10.69
C LYS A 202 -0.81 4.96 10.39
N ALA A 203 -0.29 4.28 11.41
CA ALA A 203 0.53 3.10 11.21
C ALA A 203 0.32 2.04 12.29
N LYS A 204 0.30 0.76 11.89
CA LYS A 204 0.11 -0.37 12.83
C LYS A 204 0.90 -1.62 12.44
N GLY A 205 1.23 -2.42 13.46
CA GLY A 205 1.86 -3.75 13.32
C GLY A 205 3.36 -3.75 13.64
N SER A 206 4.17 -4.45 12.84
CA SER A 206 5.63 -4.52 13.00
C SER A 206 6.38 -4.39 11.67
N LEU A 207 7.46 -3.62 11.65
CA LEU A 207 8.31 -3.37 10.49
C LEU A 207 9.78 -3.57 10.85
N GLN A 208 10.52 -4.25 9.98
CA GLN A 208 11.97 -4.34 10.06
C GLN A 208 12.61 -3.50 8.94
N VAL A 209 13.57 -2.65 9.30
CA VAL A 209 14.34 -1.86 8.33
C VAL A 209 15.83 -2.17 8.45
N ILE A 210 16.47 -2.60 7.36
CA ILE A 210 17.91 -2.92 7.33
C ILE A 210 18.63 -1.99 6.38
N LEU A 211 19.29 -0.99 6.94
CA LEU A 211 20.17 -0.07 6.21
C LEU A 211 21.58 -0.65 6.19
N ARG A 212 22.03 -1.02 5.00
CA ARG A 212 23.38 -1.52 4.75
C ARG A 212 24.02 -0.71 3.64
N GLY A 213 25.32 -0.48 3.73
CA GLY A 213 26.14 -0.08 2.60
C GLY A 213 26.71 -1.30 1.89
N GLU A 214 26.89 -1.24 0.57
CA GLU A 214 27.56 -2.30 -0.18
C GLU A 214 29.05 -2.35 0.23
N GLN A 215 29.60 -3.55 0.39
CA GLN A 215 31.01 -3.70 0.73
C GLN A 215 31.91 -3.28 -0.43
N GLY A 216 33.07 -2.73 -0.12
CA GLY A 216 34.10 -2.44 -1.11
C GLY A 216 34.58 -3.71 -1.82
N GLY A 217 34.82 -3.59 -3.12
CA GLY A 217 35.38 -4.67 -3.91
C GLY A 217 36.82 -4.97 -3.50
N HIS A 218 37.21 -6.24 -3.56
CA HIS A 218 38.59 -6.63 -3.34
C HIS A 218 39.52 -6.04 -4.40
N GLY A 219 40.73 -5.68 -4.00
CA GLY A 219 41.78 -5.29 -4.93
C GLY A 219 42.30 -6.51 -5.71
N ARG A 220 42.44 -6.41 -7.03
CA ARG A 220 42.98 -7.49 -7.87
C ARG A 220 44.42 -7.82 -7.49
N ASN A 221 44.67 -9.11 -7.37
CA ASN A 221 46.00 -9.66 -7.17
C ASN A 221 46.95 -9.30 -8.33
N GLY A 222 48.18 -8.91 -8.00
CA GLY A 222 49.22 -8.60 -8.98
C GLY A 222 49.82 -9.88 -9.54
N ALA A 223 49.72 -10.09 -10.85
CA ALA A 223 50.11 -11.33 -11.52
C ALA A 223 51.47 -11.22 -12.22
N ILE A 224 52.28 -12.25 -12.04
CA ILE A 224 53.61 -12.34 -12.66
C ILE A 224 53.43 -12.82 -14.09
N THR A 225 53.27 -11.86 -14.99
CA THR A 225 53.13 -12.10 -16.43
C THR A 225 54.52 -12.07 -17.07
N PHE A 226 55.13 -13.25 -17.22
CA PHE A 226 56.41 -13.55 -17.90
C PHE A 226 57.69 -12.84 -17.40
N PRO A 227 58.80 -13.57 -17.17
CA PRO A 227 60.05 -13.08 -16.53
C PRO A 227 60.85 -12.00 -17.30
N GLY A 228 60.35 -11.51 -18.44
CA GLY A 228 61.11 -10.61 -19.33
C GLY A 228 60.55 -9.19 -19.49
N ARG A 229 59.33 -8.90 -19.04
CA ARG A 229 58.70 -7.57 -19.11
C ARG A 229 57.69 -7.43 -17.97
N HIS A 230 58.10 -6.86 -16.84
CA HIS A 230 57.25 -6.77 -15.64
C HIS A 230 56.70 -5.36 -15.38
N PRO A 231 55.51 -5.01 -15.91
CA PRO A 231 54.66 -3.98 -15.32
C PRO A 231 53.54 -4.56 -14.42
N GLY A 232 53.51 -5.88 -14.15
CA GLY A 232 52.32 -6.58 -13.61
C GLY A 232 52.35 -7.05 -12.14
N CYS A 233 53.37 -6.73 -11.35
CA CYS A 233 53.49 -7.28 -9.98
C CYS A 233 52.60 -6.61 -8.93
N ALA A 234 52.18 -5.35 -9.12
CA ALA A 234 51.44 -4.61 -8.11
C ALA A 234 50.00 -5.13 -7.99
N GLY A 235 49.57 -5.42 -6.76
CA GLY A 235 48.16 -5.60 -6.46
C GLY A 235 47.42 -4.26 -6.59
N ALA A 236 46.15 -4.32 -6.98
CA ALA A 236 45.30 -3.14 -7.04
C ALA A 236 44.76 -2.78 -5.65
N ASN A 237 44.32 -1.54 -5.51
CA ASN A 237 43.69 -1.06 -4.28
C ASN A 237 42.34 -1.74 -4.07
N GLY A 238 41.99 -1.96 -2.80
CA GLY A 238 40.64 -2.31 -2.44
C GLY A 238 39.69 -1.12 -2.60
N GLY A 239 38.41 -1.40 -2.83
CA GLY A 239 37.37 -0.40 -2.89
C GLY A 239 36.94 0.07 -1.50
N ASN A 240 36.49 1.31 -1.39
CA ASN A 240 35.82 1.81 -0.18
C ASN A 240 34.45 1.15 -0.01
N GLY A 241 33.99 0.94 1.21
CA GLY A 241 32.62 0.56 1.52
C GLY A 241 31.63 1.71 1.29
N GLY A 242 30.41 1.38 0.90
CA GLY A 242 29.33 2.36 0.76
C GLY A 242 28.71 2.77 2.09
N ASN A 243 28.02 3.92 2.12
CA ASN A 243 27.27 4.37 3.29
C ASN A 243 25.97 3.58 3.46
N ALA A 244 25.43 3.45 4.68
CA ALA A 244 24.23 2.65 4.94
C ALA A 244 22.93 3.19 4.30
N GLY A 245 22.88 4.48 4.01
CA GLY A 245 21.66 5.18 3.56
C GLY A 245 20.79 5.67 4.72
N ASN A 246 19.73 6.42 4.42
CA ASN A 246 18.95 7.12 5.44
C ASN A 246 17.52 6.55 5.57
N LEU A 247 16.95 6.60 6.77
CA LEU A 247 15.55 6.29 7.03
C LEU A 247 14.86 7.49 7.66
N ASN A 248 13.77 7.95 7.05
CA ASN A 248 12.89 8.96 7.63
C ASN A 248 11.48 8.40 7.74
N VAL A 249 10.97 8.33 8.97
CA VAL A 249 9.60 7.89 9.23
C VAL A 249 8.83 9.01 9.91
N ASN A 250 7.66 9.34 9.36
CA ASN A 250 6.77 10.34 9.91
C ASN A 250 5.33 9.82 9.92
N PHE A 251 4.84 9.57 11.13
CA PHE A 251 3.47 9.21 11.40
C PHE A 251 2.77 10.27 12.22
N SER A 252 1.52 10.59 11.85
CA SER A 252 0.66 11.45 12.67
C SER A 252 0.12 10.67 13.88
N ASP A 253 -0.20 9.40 13.70
CA ASP A 253 -0.70 8.45 14.70
C ASP A 253 -0.14 7.04 14.42
N GLY A 254 1.13 6.84 14.76
CA GLY A 254 1.89 5.60 14.56
C GLY A 254 2.17 4.83 15.85
N LYS A 255 1.50 5.15 16.96
CA LYS A 255 1.77 4.55 18.29
C LYS A 255 1.57 3.02 18.30
N SER A 256 0.87 2.47 17.32
CA SER A 256 0.59 1.03 17.16
C SER A 256 1.56 0.28 16.24
N LEU A 257 2.57 0.94 15.68
CA LEU A 257 3.60 0.30 14.85
C LEU A 257 4.90 0.15 15.65
N ASN A 258 5.42 -1.08 15.71
CA ASN A 258 6.75 -1.37 16.20
C ASN A 258 7.75 -1.35 15.03
N ILE A 259 8.77 -0.50 15.12
CA ILE A 259 9.86 -0.46 14.13
C ILE A 259 11.13 -0.98 14.79
N SER A 260 11.75 -1.97 14.17
CA SER A 260 13.13 -2.37 14.45
C SER A 260 14.01 -1.99 13.27
N PHE A 261 15.23 -1.52 13.55
CA PHE A 261 16.16 -1.17 12.49
C PHE A 261 17.59 -1.63 12.78
N LEU A 262 18.32 -1.92 11.71
CA LEU A 262 19.76 -2.14 11.70
C LEU A 262 20.40 -1.10 10.78
N ASN A 263 21.43 -0.42 11.25
CA ASN A 263 22.16 0.59 10.49
C ASN A 263 23.65 0.24 10.48
N GLN A 264 24.11 -0.30 9.36
CA GLN A 264 25.46 -0.83 9.20
C GLN A 264 26.13 -0.29 7.94
N GLU A 265 27.30 0.31 8.10
CA GLU A 265 28.13 0.75 6.97
C GLU A 265 28.72 -0.41 6.17
N GLY A 266 29.02 -0.14 4.89
CA GLY A 266 29.76 -1.07 4.06
C GLY A 266 31.18 -1.25 4.59
N LYS A 267 31.65 -2.49 4.64
CA LYS A 267 33.04 -2.80 5.00
C LYS A 267 33.98 -2.41 3.85
N LEU A 268 35.23 -2.12 4.20
CA LEU A 268 36.30 -1.91 3.23
C LEU A 268 36.58 -3.18 2.41
N GLY A 269 37.02 -2.99 1.17
CA GLY A 269 37.67 -4.02 0.39
C GLY A 269 39.16 -4.07 0.74
N PRO A 270 39.74 -5.24 1.08
CA PRO A 270 41.19 -5.39 1.19
C PRO A 270 41.90 -5.19 -0.16
N ALA A 271 43.14 -4.72 -0.09
CA ALA A 271 44.04 -4.62 -1.23
C ALA A 271 44.39 -5.98 -1.83
N GLY A 272 44.74 -5.98 -3.11
CA GLY A 272 45.27 -7.15 -3.79
C GLY A 272 46.70 -7.47 -3.35
N VAL A 273 47.03 -8.75 -3.32
CA VAL A 273 48.36 -9.22 -2.92
C VAL A 273 49.32 -9.18 -4.10
N ARG A 274 50.54 -8.69 -3.87
CA ARG A 274 51.64 -8.65 -4.85
C ARG A 274 52.09 -10.07 -5.24
N GLY A 275 52.43 -10.26 -6.52
CA GLY A 275 53.15 -11.45 -6.99
C GLY A 275 52.38 -12.77 -6.87
N SER A 276 51.06 -12.71 -6.74
CA SER A 276 50.21 -13.88 -6.59
C SER A 276 49.73 -14.38 -7.95
N VAL A 277 49.34 -15.65 -8.01
CA VAL A 277 48.73 -16.23 -9.21
C VAL A 277 47.37 -15.57 -9.48
N PRO A 278 47.06 -15.14 -10.73
CA PRO A 278 45.88 -14.33 -11.06
C PRO A 278 44.51 -14.94 -10.69
N MET A 279 44.44 -16.23 -10.36
CA MET A 279 43.21 -16.94 -9.98
C MET A 279 43.40 -17.91 -8.79
N GLY A 280 44.47 -17.78 -8.00
CA GLY A 280 44.73 -18.64 -6.84
C GLY A 280 44.27 -18.04 -5.50
N PRO A 281 44.11 -18.85 -4.44
CA PRO A 281 43.82 -18.36 -3.10
C PRO A 281 44.98 -17.49 -2.57
N ALA A 282 44.68 -16.47 -1.77
CA ALA A 282 45.64 -15.43 -1.33
C ALA A 282 46.89 -15.95 -0.59
N ASN A 283 46.90 -17.22 -0.20
CA ASN A 283 48.00 -17.88 0.50
C ASN A 283 49.03 -18.56 -0.42
N GLU A 284 48.78 -18.67 -1.74
CA GLU A 284 49.78 -19.10 -2.72
C GLU A 284 50.60 -17.90 -3.21
N VAL A 285 51.41 -17.37 -2.28
CA VAL A 285 52.44 -16.39 -2.60
C VAL A 285 53.56 -17.13 -3.31
N VAL A 286 53.62 -16.99 -4.62
CA VAL A 286 54.86 -17.30 -5.33
C VAL A 286 55.87 -16.24 -4.87
N ASN A 287 57.09 -16.65 -4.53
CA ASN A 287 58.22 -15.72 -4.34
C ASN A 287 58.99 -15.56 -5.67
N PRO A 288 58.63 -14.62 -6.58
CA PRO A 288 59.55 -14.18 -7.63
C PRO A 288 59.98 -12.71 -7.46
N PRO A 289 60.90 -12.21 -8.30
CA PRO A 289 61.59 -10.95 -8.11
C PRO A 289 60.68 -9.79 -8.53
N CYS A 290 59.61 -9.57 -7.78
CA CYS A 290 58.88 -8.31 -7.84
C CYS A 290 59.69 -7.32 -7.01
N ASP A 291 60.57 -6.56 -7.68
CA ASP A 291 61.38 -5.53 -7.06
C ASP A 291 60.51 -4.62 -6.16
N ARG A 292 61.13 -4.16 -5.06
CA ARG A 292 60.50 -3.39 -3.97
C ARG A 292 59.87 -2.07 -4.40
N ASP A 293 60.10 -1.63 -5.64
CA ASP A 293 59.84 -0.25 -6.10
C ASP A 293 58.41 0.02 -6.58
N TYR A 294 57.54 -0.99 -6.66
CA TYR A 294 56.11 -0.76 -6.92
C TYR A 294 55.36 -0.57 -5.60
N PRO A 295 54.44 0.42 -5.47
CA PRO A 295 53.65 0.59 -4.26
C PRO A 295 52.71 -0.62 -4.05
N GLU A 296 52.54 -1.03 -2.80
CA GLU A 296 51.49 -1.98 -2.44
C GLU A 296 50.12 -1.33 -2.66
N GLY A 297 49.14 -2.15 -3.03
CA GLY A 297 47.75 -1.70 -3.04
C GLY A 297 47.36 -1.26 -1.63
N VAL A 298 46.51 -0.24 -1.54
CA VAL A 298 45.97 0.21 -0.26
C VAL A 298 44.59 -0.40 -0.03
N ASP A 299 44.31 -0.77 1.22
CA ASP A 299 42.98 -1.14 1.65
C ASP A 299 42.02 0.03 1.44
N GLY A 300 40.77 -0.29 1.12
CA GLY A 300 39.72 0.71 1.12
C GLY A 300 39.41 1.23 2.52
N GLN A 301 38.50 2.20 2.59
CA GLN A 301 37.93 2.68 3.85
C GLN A 301 36.53 2.11 4.04
N ALA A 302 36.11 1.90 5.29
CA ALA A 302 34.71 1.59 5.56
C ALA A 302 33.83 2.80 5.20
N GLY A 303 32.57 2.54 4.84
CA GLY A 303 31.58 3.60 4.68
C GLY A 303 31.19 4.23 6.01
N GLY A 304 30.21 5.14 5.97
CA GLY A 304 29.57 5.68 7.18
C GLY A 304 28.19 5.07 7.43
N LYS A 305 27.80 5.02 8.71
CA LYS A 305 26.40 4.87 9.09
C LYS A 305 25.56 6.01 8.52
N GLY A 306 24.32 5.71 8.15
CA GLY A 306 23.39 6.75 7.73
C GLY A 306 22.57 7.30 8.90
N GLN A 307 21.66 8.21 8.61
CA GLN A 307 20.80 8.83 9.60
C GLN A 307 19.44 8.12 9.67
N VAL A 308 18.98 7.84 10.90
CA VAL A 308 17.65 7.27 11.14
C VAL A 308 16.83 8.26 11.96
N CYS A 309 15.83 8.89 11.34
CA CYS A 309 14.93 9.83 11.97
C CYS A 309 13.50 9.28 12.04
N LEU A 310 12.96 9.17 13.25
CA LEU A 310 11.62 8.65 13.51
C LEU A 310 10.75 9.70 14.20
N LYS A 311 9.53 9.89 13.68
CA LYS A 311 8.44 10.63 14.33
C LYS A 311 7.21 9.74 14.33
N MET A 312 6.81 9.24 15.50
CA MET A 312 5.75 8.22 15.62
C MET A 312 4.36 8.81 15.94
N SER A 313 4.27 10.10 16.26
CA SER A 313 3.00 10.81 16.40
C SER A 313 3.17 12.31 16.15
N SER A 314 2.07 13.02 15.85
CA SER A 314 2.08 14.45 15.57
C SER A 314 2.63 15.31 16.71
N GLU A 315 2.40 14.87 17.95
CA GLU A 315 2.82 15.51 19.21
C GLU A 315 4.31 15.32 19.52
N GLN A 316 4.97 14.35 18.87
CA GLN A 316 6.39 14.06 19.10
C GLN A 316 7.29 14.84 18.14
N GLU A 317 8.48 15.19 18.62
CA GLU A 317 9.57 15.65 17.77
C GLU A 317 10.27 14.46 17.09
N TYR A 318 11.08 14.74 16.06
CA TYR A 318 11.91 13.72 15.45
C TYR A 318 12.99 13.25 16.42
N VAL A 319 13.14 11.94 16.55
CA VAL A 319 14.28 11.31 17.20
C VAL A 319 15.21 10.81 16.10
N CYS A 320 16.39 11.41 15.99
CA CYS A 320 17.39 11.04 15.00
C CYS A 320 18.61 10.37 15.65
N GLN A 321 19.10 9.29 15.04
CA GLN A 321 20.33 8.57 15.41
C GLN A 321 21.29 8.47 14.22
#